data_AF-B0KHC2-F1
#
_entry.id   AF-B0KHC2-F1
#
_cell.length_a   1.000
_cell.length_b   1.000
_cell.length_c   1.000
_cell.angle_alpha   90.00
_cell.angle_beta   90.00
_cell.angle_gamma   90.00
#
_symmetry.space_group_name_H-M   'P 1'
#
loop_
_entity.id
_entity.type
_entity.pdbx_description
1 polymer ?
#
loop_
_entity_poly.entity_id
_entity_poly.type
_entity_poly.pdbx_seq_one_letter_code
_entity_poly.pdbx_strand_id
1 'polypeptide(L)' 'MAAQTVEELYDRVEEFTSLLAAADLHASGAWEQEFVENMRASFKRYGPRTNLTFSQQKKLEEIAKY' A
#
# COMPACT_ATOMS: atom_id res chain seq x y z
N MET A 1 1.80 7.70 15.79
CA MET A 1 2.23 6.35 15.38
C MET A 1 3.43 6.51 14.46
N ALA A 2 4.51 5.77 14.71
CA ALA A 2 5.68 5.78 13.84
C ALA A 2 5.35 5.06 12.51
N ALA A 3 6.02 5.43 11.43
CA ALA A 3 5.96 4.64 10.20
C ALA A 3 6.75 3.35 10.40
N GLN A 4 6.25 2.25 9.86
CA GLN A 4 6.93 0.95 9.85
C GLN A 4 7.16 0.52 8.41
N THR A 5 8.18 -0.28 8.16
CA THR A 5 8.46 -0.78 6.81
C THR A 5 7.50 -1.90 6.43
N VAL A 6 7.36 -2.14 5.12
CA VAL A 6 6.55 -3.26 4.60
C VAL A 6 7.02 -4.61 5.16
N GLU A 7 8.33 -4.84 5.26
CA GLU A 7 8.88 -6.09 5.85
C GLU A 7 8.61 -6.25 7.36
N GLU A 8 8.35 -5.15 8.08
CA GLU A 8 7.94 -5.21 9.48
C GLU A 8 6.42 -5.40 9.65
N LEU A 9 5.63 -4.99 8.65
CA LEU A 9 4.17 -5.02 8.70
C LEU A 9 3.58 -6.31 8.11
N TYR A 10 4.27 -6.93 7.16
CA TYR A 10 3.81 -8.11 6.44
C TYR A 10 4.84 -9.22 6.56
N ASP A 11 4.41 -10.41 6.99
CA ASP A 11 5.26 -11.61 7.07
C ASP A 11 5.84 -11.99 5.69
N ARG A 12 5.08 -11.68 4.63
CA ARG A 12 5.47 -11.88 3.24
C ARG A 12 5.24 -10.62 2.44
N VAL A 13 6.27 -10.18 1.72
CA VAL A 13 6.20 -9.02 0.83
C VAL A 13 5.13 -9.20 -0.25
N GLU A 14 4.89 -10.43 -0.66
CA GLU A 14 3.87 -10.82 -1.62
C GLU A 14 2.45 -10.43 -1.15
N GLU A 15 2.19 -10.44 0.16
CA GLU A 15 0.90 -10.00 0.72
C GLU A 15 0.67 -8.52 0.45
N PHE A 16 1.70 -7.69 0.66
CA PHE A 16 1.62 -6.27 0.34
C PHE A 16 1.48 -6.02 -1.17
N THR A 17 2.17 -6.79 -2.02
CA THR A 17 1.99 -6.65 -3.48
C THR A 17 0.61 -7.06 -3.94
N SER A 18 0.02 -8.08 -3.32
CA SER A 18 -1.35 -8.53 -3.59
C SER A 18 -2.36 -7.48 -3.13
N LEU A 19 -2.12 -6.86 -1.98
CA LEU A 19 -2.92 -5.76 -1.46
C LEU A 19 -2.88 -4.53 -2.40
N LEU A 20 -1.69 -4.15 -2.86
CA LEU A 20 -1.53 -3.06 -3.84
C LEU A 20 -2.27 -3.37 -5.13
N ALA A 21 -2.18 -4.61 -5.63
CA ALA A 21 -2.89 -5.01 -6.85
C ALA A 21 -4.42 -4.95 -6.68
N ALA A 22 -4.94 -5.40 -5.54
CA ALA A 22 -6.37 -5.31 -5.23
C ALA A 22 -6.83 -3.84 -5.11
N ALA A 23 -6.06 -3.00 -4.40
CA ALA A 23 -6.38 -1.59 -4.28
C ALA A 23 -6.36 -0.86 -5.64
N ASP A 24 -5.45 -1.23 -6.55
CA ASP A 24 -5.37 -0.66 -7.90
C ASP A 24 -6.60 -1.01 -8.76
N LEU A 25 -7.15 -2.22 -8.59
CA LEU A 25 -8.37 -2.65 -9.28
C LEU A 25 -9.62 -1.96 -8.75
N HIS A 26 -9.65 -1.64 -7.45
CA HIS A 26 -10.81 -1.11 -6.75
C HIS A 26 -10.79 0.42 -6.61
N ALA A 27 -9.65 1.07 -6.85
CA ALA A 27 -9.51 2.52 -6.81
C ALA A 27 -10.44 3.18 -7.86
N SER A 28 -11.46 3.88 -7.36
CA SER A 28 -12.54 4.43 -8.19
C SER A 28 -12.44 5.94 -8.35
N GLY A 29 -11.92 6.63 -7.34
CA GLY A 29 -11.71 8.07 -7.36
C GLY A 29 -10.31 8.47 -7.86
N ALA A 30 -10.20 9.64 -8.49
CA ALA A 30 -8.92 10.20 -8.92
C ALA A 30 -7.89 10.29 -7.77
N TRP A 31 -8.36 10.63 -6.56
CA TRP A 31 -7.52 10.66 -5.37
C TRP A 31 -7.06 9.27 -4.92
N GLU A 32 -7.92 8.24 -5.04
CA GLU A 32 -7.56 6.86 -4.66
C GLU A 32 -6.55 6.27 -5.63
N GLN A 33 -6.73 6.55 -6.93
CA GLN A 33 -5.80 6.14 -7.97
C GLN A 33 -4.42 6.78 -7.75
N GLU A 34 -4.37 8.09 -7.51
CA GLU A 34 -3.11 8.79 -7.20
C GLU A 34 -2.46 8.25 -5.91
N PHE A 35 -3.26 7.93 -4.89
CA PHE A 35 -2.77 7.35 -3.65
C PHE A 35 -2.12 5.97 -3.87
N VAL A 36 -2.81 5.07 -4.57
CA VAL A 36 -2.31 3.72 -4.87
C VAL A 36 -1.08 3.80 -5.80
N GLU A 37 -1.10 4.68 -6.79
CA GLU A 37 0.05 4.89 -7.69
C GLU A 37 1.28 5.39 -6.93
N ASN A 38 1.11 6.36 -6.01
CA ASN A 38 2.20 6.85 -5.17
C ASN A 38 2.78 5.77 -4.26
N MET A 39 1.94 4.91 -3.69
CA MET A 39 2.39 3.76 -2.91
C MET A 39 3.14 2.74 -3.76
N ARG A 40 2.60 2.40 -4.94
CA ARG A 40 3.25 1.50 -5.90
C ARG A 40 4.60 2.05 -6.35
N ALA A 41 4.70 3.34 -6.63
CA ALA A 41 5.95 4.00 -7.01
C ALA A 41 6.98 3.96 -5.88
N SER A 42 6.54 4.23 -4.64
CA SER A 42 7.39 4.14 -3.45
C SER A 42 7.88 2.72 -3.21
N PHE A 43 7.01 1.72 -3.38
CA PHE A 43 7.36 0.31 -3.27
C PHE A 43 8.29 -0.18 -4.38
N LYS A 44 8.10 0.29 -5.62
CA LYS A 44 9.03 -0.01 -6.72
C LYS A 44 10.44 0.54 -6.44
N ARG A 45 10.54 1.67 -5.73
CA ARG A 45 11.82 2.32 -5.42
C ARG A 45 12.53 1.72 -4.23
N TYR A 46 11.81 1.43 -3.15
CA TYR A 46 12.40 1.02 -1.86
C TYR A 46 12.15 -0.45 -1.51
N GLY A 47 11.24 -1.11 -2.22
CA GLY A 47 10.89 -2.51 -1.99
C GLY A 47 10.35 -2.76 -0.58
N PRO A 48 10.77 -3.84 0.09
CA PRO A 48 10.31 -4.17 1.45
C PRO A 48 10.60 -3.09 2.50
N ARG A 49 11.55 -2.19 2.23
CA ARG A 49 11.92 -1.07 3.12
C ARG A 49 11.04 0.16 2.95
N THR A 50 9.98 0.09 2.15
CA THR A 50 9.01 1.19 2.03
C THR A 50 8.33 1.43 3.37
N ASN A 51 8.42 2.66 3.86
CA ASN A 51 7.73 3.08 5.07
C ASN A 51 6.26 3.33 4.81
N LEU A 52 5.41 2.79 5.68
CA LEU A 52 3.98 2.99 5.72
C LEU A 52 3.58 3.53 7.08
N THR A 53 2.78 4.59 7.08
CA THR A 53 2.07 5.02 8.29
C THR A 53 0.85 4.13 8.51
N PHE A 54 0.38 4.05 9.75
CA PHE A 54 -0.85 3.33 10.07
C PHE A 54 -2.07 3.80 9.26
N SER A 55 -2.20 5.11 9.03
CA SER A 55 -3.30 5.67 8.23
C SER A 55 -3.18 5.30 6.75
N GLN A 56 -1.96 5.26 6.22
CA GLN A 56 -1.66 4.80 4.87
C GLN A 56 -2.01 3.33 4.69
N GLN A 57 -1.58 2.46 5.60
CA GLN A 57 -1.92 1.04 5.57
C GLN A 57 -3.44 0.84 5.61
N LYS A 58 -4.11 1.43 6.61
CA LYS A 58 -5.55 1.29 6.78
C LYS A 58 -6.32 1.74 5.55
N LYS A 59 -5.91 2.86 4.93
CA LYS A 59 -6.59 3.37 3.75
C LYS A 59 -6.38 2.47 2.53
N LEU A 60 -5.19 1.92 2.37
CA LEU A 60 -4.92 0.94 1.31
C LEU A 60 -5.78 -0.31 1.48
N GLU A 61 -5.91 -0.82 2.71
CA GLU A 61 -6.80 -1.94 3.04
C GLU A 61 -8.28 -1.64 2.79
N GLU A 62 -8.72 -0.41 3.08
CA GLU A 62 -10.09 0.03 2.78
C GLU A 62 -10.36 0.02 1.29
N ILE A 63 -9.45 0.56 0.47
CA ILE A 63 -9.60 0.58 -1.00
C ILE A 63 -9.61 -0.86 -1.54
N ALA A 64 -8.69 -1.72 -1.09
CA ALA A 64 -8.58 -3.09 -1.55
C ALA A 64 -9.79 -3.99 -1.23
N LYS A 65 -10.63 -3.64 -0.26
CA LYS A 65 -11.79 -4.46 0.15
C LYS A 65 -13.03 -4.31 -0.73
N TYR A 66 -13.10 -3.28 -1.59
CA TYR A 66 -14.29 -2.93 -2.37
C TYR A 66 -14.36 -3.63 -3.72
#